data_AF-A0A532TPZ2-F1
#
_entry.id   AF-A0A532TPZ2-F1
#
_cell.length_a   1.000
_cell.length_b   1.000
_cell.length_c   1.000
_cell.angle_alpha   90.00
_cell.angle_beta   90.00
_cell.angle_gamma   90.00
#
_symmetry.space_group_name_H-M   'P 1'
#
loop_
_entity.id
_entity.type
_entity.pdbx_description
1 polymer ?
#
loop_
_entity_poly.entity_id
_entity_poly.type
_entity_poly.pdbx_seq_one_letter_code
_entity_poly.pdbx_strand_id
1 'polypeptide(L)'
;MKSKVKDFREKLGLTQQQLAEKIGVSRQTIYYLEKGDYNPSLTISFKLSEIFNKQLDMIFYQEPIMKDLLGNKTLDELESISETIGMKKIKLIELKNLNESQLALNYKKNEIEKLSHALGYKFEDLFEE
;
A
#
# COMPACT_ATOMS: atom_id res chain seq x y z
N MET A 1 4.09 -1.68 7.27
CA MET A 1 4.03 -0.43 6.48
C MET A 1 5.03 -0.49 5.32
N LYS A 2 4.60 -0.21 4.08
CA LYS A 2 5.48 -0.03 2.93
C LYS A 2 5.88 1.44 2.78
N SER A 3 7.03 1.68 2.15
CA SER A 3 7.60 3.01 1.97
C SER A 3 8.05 3.23 0.53
N LYS A 4 7.76 4.40 -0.02
CA LYS A 4 8.25 4.92 -1.32
C LYS A 4 9.30 6.02 -1.16
N VAL A 5 9.83 6.19 0.05
CA VAL A 5 10.84 7.23 0.35
C VAL A 5 12.06 7.10 -0.58
N LYS A 6 12.52 5.88 -0.84
CA LYS A 6 13.67 5.62 -1.73
C LYS A 6 13.37 6.11 -3.15
N ASP A 7 12.23 5.71 -3.70
CA ASP A 7 11.82 6.05 -5.06
C ASP A 7 11.73 7.56 -5.25
N PHE A 8 11.11 8.28 -4.30
CA PHE A 8 11.00 9.73 -4.37
C PHE A 8 12.33 10.43 -4.17
N ARG A 9 13.17 9.94 -3.25
CA ARG A 9 14.53 10.47 -3.04
C ARG A 9 15.36 10.36 -4.32
N GLU A 10 15.34 9.21 -4.98
CA GLU A 10 16.09 8.97 -6.22
C GLU A 10 15.58 9.81 -7.39
N LYS A 11 14.26 10.00 -7.50
CA LYS A 11 13.67 10.93 -8.48
C LYS A 11 14.12 12.38 -8.29
N LEU A 12 14.43 12.78 -7.06
CA LEU A 12 15.00 14.09 -6.74
C LEU A 12 16.54 14.13 -6.86
N GLY A 13 17.19 13.03 -7.24
CA GLY A 13 18.65 12.95 -7.36
C GLY A 13 19.40 13.08 -6.02
N LEU A 14 18.71 12.84 -4.89
CA LEU A 14 19.30 13.01 -3.57
C LEU A 14 19.95 11.73 -3.07
N THR A 15 21.07 11.84 -2.38
CA THR A 15 21.62 10.75 -1.55
C THR A 15 20.85 10.64 -0.23
N GLN A 16 20.94 9.49 0.45
CA GLN A 16 20.33 9.31 1.78
C GLN A 16 20.82 10.39 2.77
N GLN A 17 22.11 10.75 2.71
CA GLN A 17 22.70 11.76 3.56
C GLN A 17 22.07 13.14 3.31
N GLN A 18 21.93 13.55 2.05
CA GLN A 18 21.33 14.83 1.69
C GLN A 18 19.85 14.92 2.10
N LEU A 19 19.10 13.83 2.00
CA LEU A 19 17.72 13.79 2.50
C LEU A 19 17.69 13.89 4.03
N ALA A 20 18.62 13.22 4.72
CA ALA A 20 18.73 13.27 6.17
C ALA A 20 18.99 14.69 6.67
N GLU A 21 19.89 15.42 6.01
CA GLU A 21 20.21 16.83 6.29
C GLU A 21 19.00 17.74 6.09
N LYS A 22 18.24 17.56 5.00
CA LYS A 22 17.01 18.34 4.74
C LYS A 22 15.94 18.13 5.80
N ILE A 23 15.82 16.92 6.33
CA ILE A 23 14.82 16.57 7.35
C ILE A 23 15.31 16.90 8.77
N GLY A 24 16.63 16.91 8.98
CA GLY A 24 17.25 17.07 10.30
C GLY A 24 17.29 15.76 11.09
N VAL A 25 17.60 14.64 10.44
CA VAL A 25 17.71 13.31 11.05
C VAL A 25 19.03 12.64 10.66
N SER A 26 19.33 11.48 11.25
CA SER A 26 20.50 10.70 10.87
C SER A 26 20.30 10.00 9.51
N ARG A 27 21.38 9.71 8.80
CA ARG A 27 21.33 8.87 7.58
C ARG A 27 20.72 7.48 7.87
N GLN A 28 20.96 6.92 9.04
CA GLN A 28 20.37 5.64 9.48
C GLN A 28 18.85 5.74 9.56
N THR A 29 18.31 6.87 10.02
CA THR A 29 16.86 7.11 10.03
C THR A 29 16.31 7.03 8.61
N ILE A 30 16.97 7.64 7.62
CA ILE A 30 16.56 7.52 6.21
C ILE A 30 16.63 6.07 5.74
N TYR A 31 17.68 5.32 6.10
CA TYR A 31 17.78 3.91 5.75
C TYR A 31 16.59 3.08 6.27
N TYR A 32 16.20 3.25 7.54
CA TYR A 32 15.05 2.53 8.09
C TYR A 32 13.72 3.00 7.50
N LEU A 33 13.58 4.29 7.22
CA LEU A 33 12.41 4.84 6.52
C LEU A 33 12.27 4.27 5.11
N GLU A 34 13.36 4.06 4.39
CA GLU A 34 13.34 3.45 3.05
C GLU A 34 12.97 1.98 3.08
N LYS A 35 13.38 1.25 4.13
CA LYS A 35 12.98 -0.15 4.31
C LYS A 35 11.52 -0.32 4.74
N GLY A 36 10.94 0.69 5.38
CA GLY A 36 9.60 0.59 5.99
C GLY A 36 9.62 -0.04 7.39
N ASP A 37 10.80 -0.28 7.96
CA ASP A 37 11.00 -0.89 9.29
C ASP A 37 10.83 0.13 10.44
N TYR A 38 10.57 1.39 10.12
CA TYR A 38 10.46 2.47 11.10
C TYR A 38 9.19 3.28 10.85
N ASN A 39 8.40 3.45 11.92
CA ASN A 39 7.24 4.31 11.91
C ASN A 39 7.69 5.77 12.13
N PRO A 40 7.63 6.65 11.10
CA PRO A 40 8.03 8.05 11.24
C PRO A 40 7.15 8.79 12.25
N SER A 41 7.74 9.73 12.98
CA SER A 41 6.94 10.73 13.70
C SER A 41 6.18 11.61 12.72
N LEU A 42 5.06 12.21 13.17
CA LEU A 42 4.28 13.16 12.36
C LEU A 42 5.16 14.25 11.73
N THR A 43 6.12 14.78 12.49
CA THR A 43 7.06 15.80 12.00
C THR A 43 7.90 15.31 10.82
N ILE A 44 8.41 14.08 10.87
CA ILE A 44 9.19 13.49 9.78
C ILE A 44 8.28 13.25 8.56
N SER A 45 7.09 12.72 8.81
CA SER A 45 6.07 12.48 7.78
C SER A 45 5.72 13.75 7.01
N PHE A 46 5.39 14.85 7.71
CA PHE A 46 5.06 16.13 7.07
C PHE A 46 6.24 16.72 6.29
N LYS A 47 7.46 16.67 6.85
CA LYS A 47 8.66 17.12 6.12
C LYS A 47 8.88 16.33 4.83
N LEU A 48 8.69 15.02 4.85
CA LEU A 48 8.79 14.19 3.65
C LEU A 48 7.69 14.52 2.63
N SER A 49 6.45 14.73 3.09
CA SER A 49 5.33 15.19 2.28
C SER A 49 5.66 16.48 1.53
N GLU A 50 6.24 17.46 2.23
CA GLU A 50 6.67 18.74 1.64
C GLU A 50 7.82 18.56 0.65
N ILE A 51 8.89 17.85 1.03
CA ILE A 51 10.08 17.65 0.18
C ILE A 51 9.72 16.91 -1.11
N PHE A 52 8.86 15.90 -1.03
CA PHE A 52 8.45 15.10 -2.19
C PHE A 52 7.29 15.70 -2.96
N ASN A 53 6.61 16.71 -2.39
CA ASN A 53 5.36 17.26 -2.91
C ASN A 53 4.33 16.14 -3.18
N LYS A 54 4.12 15.30 -2.17
CA LYS A 54 3.20 14.15 -2.20
C LYS A 54 2.44 14.05 -0.91
N GLN A 55 1.20 13.57 -0.99
CA GLN A 55 0.42 13.22 0.19
C GLN A 55 1.08 12.04 0.94
N LEU A 56 0.81 11.94 2.24
CA LEU A 56 1.42 10.93 3.11
C LEU A 56 1.15 9.51 2.66
N ASP A 57 -0.07 9.22 2.21
CA ASP A 57 -0.52 7.91 1.72
C ASP A 57 0.19 7.48 0.42
N MET A 58 0.73 8.43 -0.34
CA MET A 58 1.57 8.14 -1.50
C MET A 58 3.01 7.76 -1.11
N ILE A 59 3.46 8.20 0.08
CA ILE A 59 4.82 7.98 0.59
C ILE A 59 4.87 6.74 1.47
N PHE A 60 3.91 6.61 2.38
CA PHE A 60 3.76 5.52 3.33
C PHE A 60 2.35 4.94 3.21
N TYR A 61 2.28 3.64 2.99
CA TYR A 61 1.00 2.95 2.79
C TYR A 61 1.06 1.55 3.38
N GLN A 62 -0.09 1.01 3.71
CA GLN A 62 -0.24 -0.42 3.96
C GLN A 62 -0.69 -1.09 2.66
N GLU A 63 -0.16 -2.28 2.40
CA GLU A 63 -0.76 -3.12 1.36
C GLU A 63 -1.98 -3.81 1.98
N PRO A 64 -3.13 -3.82 1.29
CA PRO A 64 -4.30 -4.53 1.76
C PRO A 64 -3.97 -6.01 1.95
N ILE A 65 -4.44 -6.63 3.04
CA ILE A 65 -4.25 -8.08 3.32
C ILE A 65 -4.76 -8.94 2.15
N MET A 66 -5.73 -8.44 1.38
CA MET A 66 -6.19 -9.03 0.11
C MET A 66 -5.06 -9.40 -0.86
N LYS A 67 -3.98 -8.63 -0.94
CA LYS A 67 -2.90 -8.87 -1.90
C LYS A 67 -2.18 -10.19 -1.61
N ASP A 68 -1.94 -10.49 -0.33
CA ASP A 68 -1.34 -11.76 0.09
C ASP A 68 -2.35 -12.91 0.00
N LEU A 69 -3.62 -12.67 0.34
CA LEU A 69 -4.70 -13.66 0.23
C LEU A 69 -5.00 -14.09 -1.22
N LEU A 70 -4.93 -13.18 -2.18
CA LEU A 70 -5.13 -13.44 -3.60
C LEU A 70 -3.83 -13.89 -4.31
N GLY A 71 -2.67 -13.55 -3.75
CA GLY A 71 -1.35 -13.96 -4.24
C GLY A 71 -1.12 -15.47 -4.10
N ASN A 72 -1.62 -16.06 -3.01
CA ASN A 72 -1.45 -17.48 -2.69
C ASN A 72 -2.51 -18.41 -3.31
N LYS A 73 -3.49 -17.87 -4.05
CA LYS A 73 -4.57 -18.65 -4.68
C LYS A 73 -4.23 -19.04 -6.12
N THR A 74 -4.55 -20.27 -6.46
CA THR A 74 -4.45 -20.83 -7.81
C THR A 74 -5.43 -20.17 -8.77
N LEU A 75 -5.21 -20.34 -10.08
CA LEU A 75 -6.06 -19.75 -11.11
C LEU A 75 -7.52 -20.24 -11.02
N ASP A 76 -7.71 -21.50 -10.67
CA ASP A 76 -9.02 -22.15 -10.56
C ASP A 76 -9.80 -21.63 -9.34
N GLU A 77 -9.11 -21.38 -8.22
CA GLU A 77 -9.72 -20.75 -7.04
C GLU A 77 -10.15 -19.32 -7.34
N LEU A 78 -9.33 -18.56 -8.08
CA LEU A 78 -9.69 -17.20 -8.50
C LEU A 78 -10.88 -17.19 -9.47
N GLU A 79 -11.02 -18.22 -10.29
CA GLU A 79 -12.13 -18.39 -11.23
C GLU A 79 -13.45 -18.66 -10.48
N SER A 80 -13.44 -19.61 -9.54
CA SER A 80 -14.59 -19.91 -8.67
C SER A 80 -15.04 -18.69 -7.84
N ILE A 81 -14.08 -17.92 -7.33
CA ILE A 81 -14.36 -16.66 -6.61
C ILE A 81 -14.97 -15.61 -7.55
N SER A 82 -14.45 -15.49 -8.78
CA SER A 82 -14.97 -14.53 -9.77
C SER A 82 -16.43 -14.81 -10.16
N GLU A 83 -16.78 -16.09 -10.32
CA GLU A 83 -18.14 -16.54 -10.65
C GLU A 83 -19.10 -16.28 -9.49
N THR A 84 -18.67 -16.56 -8.25
CA THR A 84 -19.48 -16.38 -7.04
C THR A 84 -19.83 -14.91 -6.81
N ILE A 85 -18.89 -13.99 -7.07
CA ILE A 85 -19.07 -12.56 -6.82
C ILE A 85 -19.72 -11.84 -8.02
N GLY A 86 -19.73 -12.48 -9.20
CA GLY A 86 -20.15 -11.85 -10.45
C GLY A 86 -19.20 -10.73 -10.90
N MET A 87 -17.91 -10.84 -10.56
CA MET A 87 -16.89 -9.85 -10.90
C MET A 87 -16.02 -10.39 -12.05
N LYS A 88 -15.70 -9.53 -13.03
CA LYS A 88 -14.80 -9.91 -14.13
C LYS A 88 -13.42 -10.30 -13.59
N LYS A 89 -12.88 -11.43 -14.03
CA LYS A 89 -11.52 -11.93 -13.73
C LYS A 89 -10.42 -10.86 -13.88
N ILE A 90 -10.56 -9.96 -14.86
CA ILE A 90 -9.62 -8.83 -15.08
C ILE A 90 -9.57 -7.88 -13.87
N LYS A 91 -10.72 -7.55 -13.27
CA LYS A 91 -10.77 -6.71 -12.06
C LYS A 91 -10.09 -7.37 -10.86
N LEU A 92 -10.14 -8.71 -10.74
CA LEU A 92 -9.48 -9.47 -9.66
C LEU A 92 -7.95 -9.45 -9.79
N ILE A 93 -7.44 -9.43 -11.02
CA ILE A 93 -6.00 -9.32 -11.28
C ILE A 93 -5.51 -7.90 -10.96
N GLU A 94 -6.31 -6.87 -11.27
CA GLU A 94 -6.00 -5.47 -10.96
C GLU A 94 -5.93 -5.21 -9.44
N LEU A 95 -6.78 -5.87 -8.64
CA LEU A 95 -6.75 -5.79 -7.17
C LEU A 95 -5.37 -6.14 -6.58
N LYS A 96 -4.57 -7.00 -7.24
CA LYS A 96 -3.23 -7.38 -6.77
C LYS A 96 -2.24 -6.21 -6.76
N ASN A 97 -2.54 -5.10 -7.44
CA ASN A 97 -1.61 -3.98 -7.63
C ASN A 97 -2.10 -2.65 -7.03
N LEU A 98 -3.23 -2.63 -6.34
CA LEU A 98 -3.82 -1.40 -5.79
C LEU A 98 -3.51 -1.25 -4.29
N ASN A 99 -3.29 0.00 -3.86
CA ASN A 99 -3.22 0.34 -2.44
C ASN A 99 -4.62 0.60 -1.85
N GLU A 100 -4.70 0.75 -0.53
CA GLU A 100 -5.95 0.96 0.21
C GLU A 100 -6.75 2.17 -0.30
N SER A 101 -6.10 3.33 -0.49
CA SER A 101 -6.75 4.53 -1.06
C SER A 101 -7.33 4.28 -2.46
N GLN A 102 -6.65 3.49 -3.29
CA GLN A 102 -7.11 3.14 -4.64
C GLN A 102 -8.23 2.12 -4.65
N LEU A 103 -8.24 1.17 -3.70
CA LEU A 103 -9.34 0.23 -3.52
C LEU A 103 -10.64 0.97 -3.19
N ALA A 104 -10.57 1.90 -2.24
CA ALA A 104 -11.73 2.69 -1.81
C ALA A 104 -12.29 3.59 -2.92
N LEU A 105 -11.45 4.06 -3.85
CA LEU A 105 -11.86 4.91 -4.98
C LEU A 105 -12.42 4.11 -6.16
N ASN A 106 -11.88 2.91 -6.43
CA ASN A 106 -12.17 2.16 -7.66
C ASN A 106 -13.23 1.07 -7.49
N TYR A 107 -13.56 0.69 -6.25
CA TYR A 107 -14.51 -0.39 -5.96
C TYR A 107 -15.60 0.08 -5.01
N LYS A 108 -16.83 -0.34 -5.29
CA LYS A 108 -17.95 -0.06 -4.38
C LYS A 108 -17.81 -0.93 -3.14
N LYS A 109 -18.19 -0.39 -1.98
CA LYS A 109 -18.16 -1.11 -0.69
C LYS A 109 -18.78 -2.52 -0.78
N ASN A 110 -19.91 -2.65 -1.46
CA ASN A 110 -20.60 -3.93 -1.66
C ASN A 110 -19.84 -4.95 -2.53
N GLU A 111 -18.98 -4.51 -3.45
CA GLU A 111 -18.13 -5.40 -4.25
C GLU A 111 -17.01 -5.99 -3.38
N ILE A 112 -16.42 -5.16 -2.52
CA ILE A 112 -15.38 -5.56 -1.57
C ILE A 112 -15.93 -6.45 -0.45
N GLU A 113 -17.15 -6.19 0.05
CA GLU A 113 -17.84 -7.04 1.03
C GLU A 113 -18.10 -8.46 0.49
N LYS A 114 -18.55 -8.59 -0.77
CA LYS A 114 -18.74 -9.91 -1.38
C LYS A 114 -17.41 -10.65 -1.55
N LEU A 115 -16.35 -9.93 -1.91
CA LEU A 115 -15.01 -10.50 -2.02
C LEU A 115 -14.52 -11.00 -0.65
N SER A 116 -14.72 -10.21 0.40
CA SER A 116 -14.43 -10.61 1.78
C SER A 116 -15.08 -11.94 2.16
N HIS A 117 -16.39 -12.06 1.95
CA HIS A 117 -17.15 -13.27 2.22
C HIS A 117 -16.65 -14.47 1.40
N ALA A 118 -16.35 -14.27 0.12
CA ALA A 118 -15.82 -15.33 -0.74
C ALA A 118 -14.41 -15.80 -0.31
N LEU A 119 -13.63 -14.92 0.32
CA LEU A 119 -12.30 -15.23 0.85
C LEU A 119 -12.36 -15.86 2.26
N GLY A 120 -13.51 -15.83 2.93
CA GLY A 120 -13.68 -16.36 4.29
C GLY A 120 -13.23 -15.41 5.39
N TYR A 121 -13.12 -14.11 5.10
CA TYR A 121 -12.73 -13.06 6.04
C TYR A 121 -13.91 -12.13 6.33
N LYS A 122 -13.85 -11.34 7.41
CA LYS A 122 -14.74 -10.19 7.55
C LYS A 122 -14.23 -9.02 6.72
N PHE A 123 -15.11 -8.06 6.43
CA PHE A 123 -14.76 -6.92 5.59
C PHE A 123 -13.63 -6.11 6.23
N GLU A 124 -13.73 -5.93 7.54
CA GLU A 124 -12.80 -5.18 8.37
C GLU A 124 -11.40 -5.83 8.38
N ASP A 125 -11.34 -7.16 8.41
CA ASP A 125 -10.10 -7.95 8.41
C ASP A 125 -9.29 -7.84 7.10
N LEU A 126 -9.83 -7.16 6.07
CA LEU A 126 -9.14 -6.94 4.80
C LEU A 126 -8.31 -5.65 4.80
N PHE A 127 -8.56 -4.78 5.78
CA PHE A 127 -8.02 -3.42 5.86
C PHE A 127 -7.30 -3.13 7.18
N GLU A 128 -7.56 -3.90 8.24
CA GLU A 128 -6.90 -3.74 9.55
C GLU A 128 -5.93 -4.90 9.85
N GLU A 129 -4.75 -4.59 10.41
CA GLU A 129 -3.98 -5.48 11.30
C GLU A 129 -4.31 -5.14 12.77
#